data_AF-A0A1R4HNH1-F1
#
_entry.id   AF-A0A1R4HNH1-F1
#
_cell.length_a   1.000
_cell.length_b   1.000
_cell.length_c   1.000
_cell.angle_alpha   90.00
_cell.angle_beta   90.00
_cell.angle_gamma   90.00
#
_symmetry.space_group_name_H-M   'P 1'
#
loop_
_entity.id
_entity.type
_entity.pdbx_description
1 polymer ?
#
loop_
_entity_poly.entity_id
_entity_poly.type
_entity_poly.pdbx_seq_one_letter_code
_entity_poly.pdbx_strand_id
1 'polypeptide(L)'
;MSLLPPLMLYYAGTHYGDTFMTGFAEREWRFITTILFLAELLTFFIMGWVIHAVVNGVDQLSISYKNAYLLATLAPLPLWISALALWVPSLFFNMIVVLAALGVSCSLIYQGLQALCTRNELDVATISATYTIMSAGILGWGVLLAVVWAY
;
A
#
# COMPACT_ATOMS: atom_id res chain seq x y z
N MET A 1 -9.48 -7.61 2.85
CA MET A 1 -9.77 -6.73 1.69
C MET A 1 -8.68 -6.80 0.61
N SER A 2 -7.54 -7.46 0.84
CA SER A 2 -6.43 -7.60 -0.13
C SER A 2 -6.77 -8.32 -1.46
N LEU A 3 -7.91 -8.99 -1.57
CA LEU A 3 -8.34 -9.56 -2.85
C LEU A 3 -8.88 -8.49 -3.82
N LEU A 4 -9.30 -7.33 -3.31
CA LEU A 4 -10.04 -6.34 -4.11
C LEU A 4 -9.17 -5.73 -5.23
N PRO A 5 -7.92 -5.28 -4.98
CA PRO A 5 -7.10 -4.70 -6.03
C PRO A 5 -6.69 -5.69 -7.13
N PRO A 6 -6.24 -6.92 -6.82
CA PRO A 6 -5.99 -7.95 -7.84
C PRO A 6 -7.22 -8.23 -8.70
N LEU A 7 -8.41 -8.27 -8.10
CA LEU A 7 -9.65 -8.61 -8.80
C LEU A 7 -10.13 -7.46 -9.70
N MET A 8 -10.04 -6.21 -9.23
CA MET A 8 -10.34 -5.03 -10.06
C MET A 8 -9.35 -4.87 -11.21
N LEU A 9 -8.07 -5.18 -10.99
CA LEU A 9 -7.06 -5.14 -12.04
C LEU A 9 -7.28 -6.26 -13.08
N TYR A 10 -7.64 -7.46 -12.65
CA TYR A 10 -8.03 -8.55 -13.56
C TYR A 10 -9.23 -8.16 -14.42
N TYR A 11 -10.24 -7.55 -13.81
CA TYR A 11 -11.40 -7.02 -14.51
C TYR A 11 -10.99 -5.95 -15.54
N ALA A 12 -10.22 -4.94 -15.14
CA ALA A 12 -9.80 -3.89 -16.07
C ALA A 12 -8.97 -4.42 -17.25
N GLY A 13 -8.06 -5.36 -16.98
CA GLY A 13 -7.22 -5.99 -18.00
C GLY A 13 -8.00 -6.82 -19.02
N THR A 14 -9.03 -7.55 -18.58
CA THR A 14 -9.84 -8.42 -19.46
C THR A 14 -11.00 -7.70 -20.14
N HIS A 15 -11.56 -6.67 -19.52
CA HIS A 15 -12.78 -6.01 -19.99
C HIS A 15 -12.52 -4.75 -20.81
N TYR A 16 -11.46 -4.00 -20.51
CA TYR A 16 -11.07 -2.81 -21.27
C TYR A 16 -9.91 -3.11 -22.23
N GLY A 17 -8.96 -3.96 -21.85
CA GLY A 17 -7.84 -4.35 -22.70
C GLY A 17 -7.12 -3.12 -23.30
N ASP A 18 -6.98 -3.09 -24.62
CA ASP A 18 -6.28 -2.00 -25.33
C ASP A 18 -6.97 -0.63 -25.26
N THR A 19 -8.24 -0.56 -24.87
CA THR A 19 -8.90 0.74 -24.61
C THR A 19 -8.37 1.42 -23.35
N PHE A 20 -7.71 0.67 -22.46
CA PHE A 20 -7.10 1.19 -21.24
C PHE A 20 -5.66 1.69 -21.52
N MET A 21 -4.86 0.90 -22.24
CA MET A 21 -3.52 1.25 -22.73
C MET A 21 -3.16 0.28 -23.86
N THR A 22 -2.45 0.72 -24.89
CA THR A 22 -1.96 -0.18 -25.96
C THR A 22 -1.10 -1.31 -25.39
N GLY A 23 -1.40 -2.57 -25.73
CA GLY A 23 -0.66 -3.75 -25.27
C GLY A 23 -1.08 -4.23 -23.88
N PHE A 24 -2.13 -3.65 -23.31
CA PHE A 24 -2.67 -4.05 -22.00
C PHE A 24 -3.49 -5.34 -22.11
N ALA A 25 -4.10 -5.62 -23.26
CA ALA A 25 -4.84 -6.87 -23.49
C ALA A 25 -3.93 -8.11 -23.60
N GLU A 26 -2.68 -7.94 -24.02
CA GLU A 26 -1.74 -9.04 -24.31
C GLU A 26 -1.02 -9.59 -23.06
N ARG A 27 -1.17 -8.92 -21.90
CA ARG A 27 -0.53 -9.30 -20.64
C ARG A 27 -1.21 -10.53 -20.01
N GLU A 28 -0.43 -11.40 -19.38
CA GLU A 28 -0.96 -12.54 -18.61
C GLU A 28 -1.55 -12.10 -17.26
N TRP A 29 -2.71 -11.45 -17.29
CA TRP A 29 -3.39 -10.88 -16.13
C TRP A 29 -3.59 -11.84 -14.98
N ARG A 30 -3.73 -13.14 -15.25
CA ARG A 30 -3.85 -14.18 -14.22
C ARG A 30 -2.57 -14.32 -13.39
N PHE A 31 -1.39 -14.25 -14.01
CA PHE A 31 -0.12 -14.27 -13.28
C PHE A 31 0.10 -12.97 -12.52
N ILE A 32 -0.10 -11.82 -13.18
CA ILE A 32 0.09 -10.49 -12.58
C ILE A 32 -0.77 -10.32 -11.32
N THR A 33 -2.05 -10.68 -11.40
CA THR A 33 -3.00 -10.52 -10.28
C THR A 33 -2.74 -11.52 -9.16
N THR A 34 -2.26 -12.72 -9.49
CA THR A 34 -1.80 -13.69 -8.47
C THR A 34 -0.58 -13.15 -7.73
N ILE A 35 0.43 -12.64 -8.45
CA ILE A 35 1.63 -12.05 -7.83
C ILE A 35 1.25 -10.85 -6.96
N LEU A 36 0.37 -9.96 -7.43
CA LEU A 36 -0.12 -8.83 -6.65
C LEU A 36 -0.84 -9.29 -5.38
N PHE A 37 -1.69 -10.31 -5.46
CA PHE A 37 -2.36 -10.85 -4.28
C PHE A 37 -1.37 -11.41 -3.25
N LEU A 38 -0.41 -12.22 -3.69
CA LEU A 38 0.63 -12.74 -2.78
C LEU A 38 1.47 -11.62 -2.18
N ALA A 39 1.82 -10.62 -3.00
CA ALA A 39 2.60 -9.48 -2.55
C ALA A 39 1.84 -8.65 -1.52
N GLU A 40 0.54 -8.39 -1.70
CA GLU A 40 -0.25 -7.68 -0.69
C GLU A 40 -0.36 -8.43 0.63
N LEU A 41 -0.51 -9.76 0.59
CA LEU A 41 -0.47 -10.59 1.80
C LEU A 41 0.89 -10.48 2.49
N LEU A 42 1.97 -10.59 1.73
CA LEU A 42 3.33 -10.49 2.26
C LEU A 42 3.62 -9.10 2.85
N THR A 43 3.22 -8.04 2.15
CA THR A 43 3.37 -6.65 2.60
C THR A 43 2.63 -6.42 3.90
N PHE A 44 1.45 -7.00 4.11
CA PHE A 44 0.76 -6.88 5.40
C PHE A 44 1.59 -7.42 6.57
N PHE A 45 2.18 -8.62 6.43
CA PHE A 45 3.03 -9.21 7.46
C PHE A 45 4.31 -8.41 7.69
N ILE A 46 4.98 -8.00 6.60
CA ILE A 46 6.21 -7.22 6.66
C ILE A 46 5.94 -5.87 7.30
N MET A 47 4.89 -5.15 6.92
CA MET A 47 4.59 -3.80 7.43
C MET A 47 4.24 -3.81 8.91
N GLY A 48 3.48 -4.80 9.40
CA GLY A 48 3.21 -4.95 10.84
C GLY A 48 4.51 -5.12 11.65
N TRP A 49 5.43 -5.93 11.13
CA TRP A 49 6.75 -6.11 11.74
C TRP A 49 7.63 -4.87 11.63
N VAL A 50 7.72 -4.24 10.47
CA VAL A 50 8.51 -3.02 10.23
C VAL A 50 8.03 -1.89 11.13
N ILE A 51 6.71 -1.65 11.25
CA ILE A 51 6.16 -0.62 12.14
C ILE A 51 6.58 -0.89 13.58
N HIS A 52 6.45 -2.13 14.06
CA HIS A 52 6.86 -2.48 15.42
C HIS A 52 8.36 -2.32 15.63
N ALA A 53 9.19 -2.78 14.69
CA ALA A 53 10.65 -2.73 14.77
C ALA A 53 11.19 -1.30 14.70
N VAL A 54 10.65 -0.47 13.80
CA VAL A 54 11.04 0.93 13.64
C VAL A 54 10.61 1.73 14.87
N VAL A 55 9.38 1.56 15.34
CA VAL A 55 8.88 2.35 16.48
C VAL A 55 9.56 1.98 17.80
N ASN A 56 9.73 0.68 18.10
CA ASN A 56 10.42 0.24 19.32
C ASN A 56 11.95 0.27 19.23
N GLY A 57 12.51 0.48 18.03
CA GLY A 57 13.94 0.75 17.83
C GLY A 57 14.31 2.22 18.12
N VAL A 58 13.31 3.10 18.25
CA VAL A 58 13.51 4.49 18.65
C VAL A 58 13.24 4.59 20.15
N ASP A 59 14.29 4.83 20.96
CA ASP A 59 14.23 4.84 22.44
C ASP A 59 13.13 5.74 23.06
N GLN A 60 12.58 6.66 22.28
CA GLN A 60 11.56 7.63 22.69
C GLN A 60 10.12 7.19 22.41
N LEU A 61 9.90 6.20 21.52
CA LEU A 61 8.57 5.71 21.17
C LEU A 61 8.41 4.25 21.59
N SER A 62 7.20 3.89 22.01
CA SER A 62 6.84 2.49 22.20
C SER A 62 5.43 2.23 21.70
N ILE A 63 5.28 1.12 20.98
CA ILE A 63 4.00 0.65 20.45
C ILE A 63 3.83 -0.84 20.74
N SER A 64 2.63 -1.22 21.18
CA SER A 64 2.28 -2.63 21.34
C SER A 64 2.20 -3.32 19.97
N TYR A 65 2.62 -4.59 19.89
CA TYR A 65 2.45 -5.43 18.68
C TYR A 65 1.02 -5.36 18.12
N LYS A 66 0.00 -5.40 19.00
CA LYS A 66 -1.41 -5.32 18.57
C LYS A 66 -1.70 -4.01 17.84
N ASN A 67 -1.17 -2.90 18.34
CA ASN A 67 -1.38 -1.57 17.77
C ASN A 67 -0.59 -1.37 16.47
N ALA A 68 0.63 -1.93 16.37
CA ALA A 68 1.42 -1.92 15.14
C ALA A 68 0.71 -2.68 14.00
N TYR A 69 0.14 -3.86 14.30
CA TYR A 69 -0.65 -4.61 13.32
C TYR A 69 -1.99 -3.94 13.01
N LEU A 70 -2.64 -3.29 13.98
CA LEU A 70 -3.82 -2.47 13.69
C LEU A 70 -3.49 -1.35 12.71
N LEU A 71 -2.38 -0.64 12.90
CA LEU A 71 -1.95 0.40 11.96
C LEU A 71 -1.64 -0.16 10.58
N ALA A 72 -0.95 -1.31 10.52
CA ALA A 72 -0.69 -2.04 9.27
C ALA A 72 -1.98 -2.50 8.56
N THR A 73 -3.06 -2.79 9.31
CA THR A 73 -4.37 -3.12 8.69
C THR A 73 -5.09 -1.89 8.15
N LEU A 74 -4.97 -0.73 8.81
CA LEU A 74 -5.70 0.49 8.45
C LEU A 74 -5.02 1.26 7.31
N ALA A 75 -3.69 1.29 7.29
CA ALA A 75 -2.90 1.99 6.29
C ALA A 75 -3.27 1.66 4.83
N PRO A 76 -3.43 0.38 4.42
CA PRO A 76 -3.75 0.04 3.04
C PRO A 76 -5.23 0.21 2.68
N LEU A 77 -6.15 0.46 3.62
CA LEU A 77 -7.58 0.57 3.33
C LEU A 77 -7.91 1.64 2.27
N PRO A 78 -7.39 2.88 2.34
CA PRO A 78 -7.66 3.88 1.31
C PRO A 78 -7.17 3.45 -0.07
N LEU A 79 -6.02 2.79 -0.13
CA LEU A 79 -5.42 2.28 -1.37
C LEU A 79 -6.26 1.14 -1.95
N TRP A 80 -6.77 0.22 -1.12
CA TRP A 80 -7.68 -0.81 -1.58
C TRP A 80 -8.97 -0.23 -2.14
N ILE A 81 -9.54 0.78 -1.48
CA ILE A 81 -10.74 1.47 -1.99
C ILE A 81 -10.45 2.16 -3.33
N SER A 82 -9.24 2.71 -3.52
CA SER A 82 -8.84 3.34 -4.78
C SER A 82 -8.89 2.41 -5.98
N ALA A 83 -8.74 1.10 -5.78
CA ALA A 83 -8.84 0.12 -6.87
C ALA A 83 -10.24 0.07 -7.51
N LEU A 84 -11.29 0.59 -6.85
CA LEU A 84 -12.61 0.77 -7.48
C LEU A 84 -12.59 1.79 -8.63
N ALA A 85 -11.60 2.69 -8.66
CA ALA A 85 -11.44 3.64 -9.76
C ALA A 85 -11.13 2.96 -11.10
N LEU A 86 -10.64 1.72 -11.08
CA LEU A 86 -10.38 0.91 -12.28
C LEU A 86 -11.64 0.58 -13.07
N TRP A 87 -12.82 0.81 -12.49
CA TRP A 87 -14.09 0.77 -13.22
C TRP A 87 -14.15 1.86 -14.32
N VAL A 88 -13.43 2.96 -14.16
CA VAL A 88 -13.36 4.01 -15.18
C VAL A 88 -12.12 3.76 -16.05
N PRO A 89 -12.27 3.56 -17.38
CA PRO A 89 -11.15 3.34 -18.31
C PRO A 89 -10.40 4.64 -18.63
N SER A 90 -9.88 5.31 -17.60
CA SER A 90 -9.09 6.54 -17.72
C SER A 90 -7.88 6.47 -16.79
N LEU A 91 -6.68 6.37 -17.39
CA LEU A 91 -5.41 6.34 -16.67
C LEU A 91 -5.23 7.58 -15.79
N PHE A 92 -5.58 8.76 -16.31
CA PHE A 92 -5.44 10.02 -15.57
C PHE A 92 -6.35 10.08 -14.35
N PHE A 93 -7.60 9.62 -14.49
CA PHE A 93 -8.53 9.53 -13.36
C PHE A 93 -8.02 8.55 -12.30
N ASN A 94 -7.60 7.35 -12.71
CA ASN A 94 -7.04 6.34 -11.81
C ASN A 94 -5.80 6.85 -11.07
N MET A 95 -4.90 7.54 -11.77
CA MET A 95 -3.70 8.14 -11.18
C MET A 95 -4.03 9.14 -10.07
N ILE A 96 -4.99 10.05 -10.31
CA ILE A 96 -5.42 11.04 -9.30
C ILE A 96 -6.02 10.34 -8.08
N VAL A 97 -6.88 9.33 -8.29
CA VAL A 97 -7.53 8.63 -7.19
C VAL A 97 -6.52 7.85 -6.34
N VAL A 98 -5.56 7.17 -6.96
CA VAL A 98 -4.48 6.47 -6.25
C VAL A 98 -3.60 7.45 -5.48
N LEU A 99 -3.24 8.61 -6.07
CA LEU A 99 -2.47 9.64 -5.37
C LEU A 99 -3.21 10.21 -4.16
N ALA A 100 -4.50 10.49 -4.30
CA ALA A 100 -5.34 10.95 -3.19
C ALA A 100 -5.42 9.89 -2.07
N ALA A 101 -5.63 8.62 -2.43
CA ALA A 101 -5.67 7.51 -1.49
C ALA A 101 -4.33 7.30 -0.76
N LEU A 102 -3.21 7.48 -1.47
CA LEU A 102 -1.87 7.45 -0.88
C LEU A 102 -1.70 8.57 0.15
N GLY A 103 -2.11 9.80 -0.17
CA GLY A 103 -2.07 10.93 0.78
C GLY A 103 -2.90 10.66 2.06
N VAL A 104 -4.08 10.06 1.90
CA VAL A 104 -4.92 9.64 3.04
C VAL A 104 -4.26 8.53 3.84
N SER A 105 -3.66 7.53 3.18
CA SER A 105 -2.92 6.44 3.82
C SER A 105 -1.76 6.97 4.67
N CYS A 106 -0.96 7.90 4.13
CA CYS A 106 0.12 8.56 4.87
C CYS A 106 -0.40 9.29 6.11
N SER A 107 -1.51 10.01 5.96
CA SER A 107 -2.14 10.74 7.07
C SER A 107 -2.63 9.79 8.16
N LEU A 108 -3.18 8.62 7.79
CA LEU A 108 -3.60 7.58 8.74
C LEU A 108 -2.42 6.96 9.49
N ILE A 109 -1.29 6.72 8.81
CA ILE A 109 -0.07 6.22 9.45
C ILE A 109 0.42 7.24 10.48
N TYR A 110 0.51 8.52 10.08
CA TYR A 110 0.96 9.59 10.96
C TYR A 110 0.07 9.77 12.19
N GLN A 111 -1.24 9.92 11.97
CA GLN A 111 -2.21 10.07 13.06
C GLN A 111 -2.29 8.81 13.93
N GLY A 112 -2.18 7.62 13.33
CA GLY A 112 -2.20 6.36 14.05
C GLY A 112 -0.97 6.16 14.93
N LEU A 113 0.22 6.54 14.45
CA LEU A 113 1.44 6.55 15.28
C LEU A 113 1.31 7.56 16.43
N GLN A 114 0.80 8.76 16.16
CA GLN A 114 0.61 9.81 17.17
C GLN A 114 -0.41 9.41 18.24
N ALA A 115 -1.51 8.75 17.87
CA ALA A 115 -2.57 8.36 18.80
C ALA A 115 -2.24 7.09 19.62
N LEU A 116 -1.40 6.19 19.09
CA LEU A 116 -1.12 4.88 19.69
C LEU A 116 0.22 4.80 20.44
N CYS A 117 1.11 5.79 20.28
CA CYS A 117 2.36 5.85 21.03
C CYS A 117 2.16 6.46 22.42
N THR A 118 2.76 5.84 23.43
CA THR A 118 2.48 6.13 24.85
C THR A 118 3.38 7.24 25.45
N ARG A 119 4.40 7.72 24.72
CA ARG A 119 5.39 8.68 25.25
C ARG A 119 5.58 9.90 24.34
N ASN A 120 5.64 11.07 24.98
CA ASN A 120 5.06 12.34 24.54
C ASN A 120 6.10 13.40 24.14
N GLU A 121 6.90 13.18 23.09
CA GLU A 121 7.74 14.23 22.48
C GLU A 121 7.70 14.06 20.95
N LEU A 122 6.67 14.65 20.36
CA LEU A 122 6.23 14.49 18.98
C LEU A 122 6.79 15.59 18.09
N ASP A 123 7.79 15.26 17.26
CA ASP A 123 7.79 15.71 15.86
C ASP A 123 8.82 14.91 15.04
N VAL A 124 10.09 14.97 15.44
CA VAL A 124 11.21 14.48 14.60
C VAL A 124 11.27 12.95 14.53
N ALA A 125 11.01 12.27 15.64
CA ALA A 125 11.07 10.81 15.72
C ALA A 125 9.89 10.12 15.03
N THR A 126 8.70 10.72 15.08
CA THR A 126 7.51 10.21 14.37
C THR A 126 7.65 10.42 12.87
N ILE A 127 8.21 11.56 12.45
CA ILE A 127 8.50 11.84 11.03
C ILE A 127 9.54 10.87 10.49
N SER A 128 10.63 10.62 11.23
CA SER A 128 11.68 9.68 10.78
C SER A 128 11.15 8.25 10.69
N ALA A 129 10.40 7.78 11.67
CA ALA A 129 9.76 6.47 11.65
C ALA A 129 8.78 6.33 10.47
N THR A 130 7.92 7.33 10.25
CA THR A 130 6.98 7.36 9.12
C THR A 130 7.73 7.32 7.79
N TYR A 131 8.81 8.09 7.66
CA TYR A 131 9.62 8.11 6.45
C TYR A 131 10.28 6.77 6.15
N THR A 132 10.81 6.07 7.17
CA THR A 132 11.38 4.73 7.01
C THR A 132 10.32 3.69 6.61
N ILE A 133 9.14 3.76 7.22
CA ILE A 133 8.02 2.87 6.89
C ILE A 133 7.55 3.12 5.44
N MET A 134 7.44 4.40 5.03
CA MET A 134 7.07 4.76 3.66
C MET A 134 8.13 4.36 2.64
N SER A 135 9.42 4.55 2.93
CA SER A 135 10.49 4.17 2.01
C SER A 135 10.57 2.67 1.81
N ALA A 136 10.39 1.87 2.89
CA ALA A 136 10.26 0.42 2.80
C ALA A 136 9.06 0.01 1.93
N GLY A 137 7.92 0.70 2.07
CA GLY A 137 6.74 0.49 1.24
C GLY A 137 6.98 0.79 -0.25
N ILE A 138 7.65 1.91 -0.57
CA ILE A 138 7.99 2.31 -1.94
C ILE A 138 8.97 1.31 -2.57
N LEU A 139 9.98 0.84 -1.82
CA LEU A 139 10.91 -0.18 -2.30
C LEU A 139 10.19 -1.50 -2.60
N GLY A 140 9.28 -1.93 -1.71
CA GLY A 140 8.44 -3.10 -1.94
C GLY A 140 7.62 -2.98 -3.23
N TRP A 141 6.99 -1.82 -3.45
CA TRP A 141 6.25 -1.52 -4.68
C TRP A 141 7.13 -1.51 -5.92
N GLY A 142 8.33 -0.95 -5.85
CA GLY A 142 9.29 -0.91 -6.96
C GLY A 142 9.70 -2.31 -7.41
N VAL A 143 9.99 -3.20 -6.46
CA VAL A 143 10.27 -4.62 -6.76
C VAL A 143 9.08 -5.29 -7.41
N LEU A 144 7.87 -5.03 -6.89
CA LEU A 144 6.62 -5.59 -7.42
C LEU A 144 6.39 -5.16 -8.87
N LEU A 145 6.56 -3.87 -9.18
CA LEU A 145 6.47 -3.34 -10.54
C LEU A 145 7.52 -3.92 -11.48
N ALA A 146 8.76 -4.11 -11.00
CA ALA A 146 9.82 -4.73 -11.80
C ALA A 146 9.49 -6.19 -12.14
N VAL A 147 8.93 -6.94 -11.18
CA VAL A 147 8.46 -8.31 -11.40
C VAL A 147 7.30 -8.33 -12.39
N VAL A 148 6.30 -7.45 -12.23
CA VAL A 148 5.15 -7.38 -13.16
C VAL A 148 5.59 -6.97 -14.56
N TRP A 149 6.56 -6.06 -14.71
CA TRP A 149 7.02 -5.66 -16.03
C TRP A 149 7.70 -6.80 -16.80
N ALA A 150 8.33 -7.73 -16.10
CA ALA A 150 9.03 -8.87 -16.68
C ALA A 150 8.10 -9.94 -17.30
N TYR A 151 6.79 -9.88 -17.03
CA TYR A 151 5.77 -10.82 -17.53
C TYR A 151 4.65 -10.09 -18.29
#